data_AF-A0A7Y2C8J4-F1
#
_entry.id   AF-A0A7Y2C8J4-F1
#
_cell.length_a   1.000
_cell.length_b   1.000
_cell.length_c   1.000
_cell.angle_alpha   90.00
_cell.angle_beta   90.00
_cell.angle_gamma   90.00
#
_symmetry.space_group_name_H-M   'P 1'
#
loop_
_entity.id
_entity.type
_entity.pdbx_description
1 polymer ?
#
loop_
_entity_poly.entity_id
_entity_poly.type
_entity_poly.pdbx_seq_one_letter_code
_entity_poly.pdbx_strand_id
1 'polypeptide(L)'
;LDAYAAVGYAHGIRNAWTALILRQAALGRLGEWFGSEGVEIDIAARMLALSPQAQVGYGEIDPAARQVLSAYASGLSAALGNESVLRDELLVLLRIDEIEPWLPWHSIAVERLVSWLATSVEYDPAVVRSELPIDFVRLMNASSKLREWLALEGFSNSAAWAVRRDDVTHLFYRLVLGSSIKPYVQETSIHTGEPGLVNAVFLVGTPFMFAGQNASKSWAILPHQTAVVRPSTSDDRTTARSRITFADGSEQLIAYQLTDGGLSFGRDSSGVDLMWPGLKYSTDSEAWISVASDLQTSFSVFDGTSIEVTRAGVWTVNGPDRAVRKINGGVYVGHSDWSRFPAQRLANWMDEGYAINITALKNDTYSEWAESVVPELLTVAGSRTGDTEYDEAIQYLRNWDYSYSASSIAGAIFDSWATQVWLTTGLMPGLDSTSGLDSLGTVPALRSALDRLRRAYGSDQSAWRWERVQMNQRNWPLWQMIERRSNSMARSRFAPVTTIGSGHPSSLAWGATSNVARGRPPGKWESWITTEDWSWSYTSDTNLDNFSRFRRTDAPLSTALTVTLPDASLVDGRNSTMLVPAS
;
A
#
# COMPACT_ATOMS: atom_id res chain seq x y z
N LEU A 1 18.20 8.46 -20.87
CA LEU A 1 18.75 7.24 -20.25
C LEU A 1 19.53 7.58 -18.98
N ASP A 2 20.41 8.59 -19.01
CA ASP A 2 21.19 9.04 -17.83
C ASP A 2 20.32 9.40 -16.62
N ALA A 3 19.18 10.07 -16.83
CA ALA A 3 18.21 10.33 -15.76
C ALA A 3 17.76 9.04 -15.06
N TYR A 4 17.47 7.99 -15.81
CA TYR A 4 17.04 6.71 -15.24
C TYR A 4 18.18 5.98 -14.52
N ALA A 5 19.41 6.05 -15.04
CA ALA A 5 20.59 5.55 -14.33
C ALA A 5 20.80 6.29 -13.00
N ALA A 6 20.64 7.61 -13.00
CA ALA A 6 20.72 8.44 -11.80
C ALA A 6 19.65 8.09 -10.77
N VAL A 7 18.40 7.90 -11.20
CA VAL A 7 17.31 7.43 -10.33
C VAL A 7 17.64 6.07 -9.74
N GLY A 8 18.15 5.12 -10.55
CA GLY A 8 18.61 3.81 -10.07
C GLY A 8 19.70 3.92 -9.01
N TYR A 9 20.72 4.76 -9.25
CA TYR A 9 21.79 5.01 -8.29
C TYR A 9 21.26 5.62 -6.99
N ALA A 10 20.38 6.61 -7.09
CA ALA A 10 19.75 7.26 -5.94
C ALA A 10 18.93 6.28 -5.09
N HIS A 11 18.15 5.40 -5.73
CA HIS A 11 17.43 4.32 -5.06
C HIS A 11 18.40 3.39 -4.33
N GLY A 12 19.51 3.01 -4.96
CA GLY A 12 20.51 2.14 -4.36
C GLY A 12 21.19 2.76 -3.15
N ILE A 13 21.61 4.02 -3.23
CA ILE A 13 22.30 4.68 -2.12
C ILE A 13 21.36 4.93 -0.93
N ARG A 14 20.13 5.36 -1.17
CA ARG A 14 19.21 5.76 -0.09
C ARG A 14 18.35 4.63 0.45
N ASN A 15 18.02 3.67 -0.42
CA ASN A 15 17.01 2.66 -0.16
C ASN A 15 17.49 1.25 -0.56
N ALA A 16 18.80 0.98 -0.50
CA ALA A 16 19.40 -0.33 -0.80
C ALA A 16 18.62 -1.48 -0.15
N TRP A 17 18.41 -1.41 1.16
CA TRP A 17 17.69 -2.44 1.90
C TRP A 17 16.29 -2.68 1.34
N THR A 18 15.53 -1.61 1.11
CA THR A 18 14.17 -1.69 0.54
C THR A 18 14.18 -2.33 -0.85
N ALA A 19 15.10 -1.92 -1.73
CA ALA A 19 15.23 -2.51 -3.06
C ALA A 19 15.59 -4.00 -2.98
N LEU A 20 16.56 -4.35 -2.14
CA LEU A 20 17.04 -5.72 -1.99
C LEU A 20 15.99 -6.64 -1.37
N ILE A 21 15.25 -6.19 -0.36
CA ILE A 21 14.24 -7.02 0.30
C ILE A 21 13.06 -7.31 -0.62
N LEU A 22 12.64 -6.32 -1.42
CA LEU A 22 11.64 -6.51 -2.48
C LEU A 22 12.16 -7.47 -3.55
N ARG A 23 13.43 -7.36 -3.95
CA ARG A 23 14.06 -8.31 -4.88
C ARG A 23 14.02 -9.73 -4.31
N GLN A 24 14.49 -9.95 -3.09
CA GLN A 24 14.51 -11.30 -2.51
C GLN A 24 13.10 -11.91 -2.40
N ALA A 25 12.11 -11.11 -2.01
CA ALA A 25 10.71 -11.54 -1.98
C ALA A 25 10.17 -11.87 -3.37
N ALA A 26 10.42 -11.03 -4.37
CA ALA A 26 9.98 -11.25 -5.76
C ALA A 26 10.66 -12.46 -6.40
N LEU A 27 11.91 -12.71 -6.05
CA LEU A 27 12.67 -13.86 -6.55
C LEU A 27 12.35 -15.15 -5.80
N GLY A 28 11.67 -15.10 -4.65
CA GLY A 28 11.47 -16.26 -3.79
C GLY A 28 12.80 -16.82 -3.27
N ARG A 29 13.57 -15.96 -2.60
CA ARG A 29 14.90 -16.21 -2.03
C ARG A 29 15.06 -15.65 -0.59
N LEU A 30 13.97 -15.32 0.08
CA LEU A 30 13.98 -14.85 1.47
C LEU A 30 14.53 -15.91 2.43
N GLY A 31 14.34 -17.19 2.14
CA GLY A 31 14.86 -18.31 2.91
C GLY A 31 16.39 -18.35 2.98
N GLU A 32 17.08 -17.78 2.00
CA GLU A 32 18.55 -17.62 2.02
C GLU A 32 18.99 -16.66 3.13
N TRP A 33 18.18 -15.63 3.42
CA TRP A 33 18.51 -14.60 4.41
C TRP A 33 17.89 -14.88 5.78
N PHE A 34 16.70 -15.47 5.82
CA PHE A 34 15.88 -15.61 7.03
C PHE A 34 15.64 -17.06 7.44
N GLY A 35 16.10 -18.05 6.68
CA GLY A 35 15.88 -19.46 6.95
C GLY A 35 14.42 -19.88 6.78
N SER A 36 13.95 -20.82 7.60
CA SER A 36 12.63 -21.45 7.46
C SER A 36 11.45 -20.47 7.43
N GLU A 37 11.55 -19.32 8.10
CA GLU A 37 10.50 -18.30 8.10
C GLU A 37 10.33 -17.64 6.71
N GLY A 38 11.41 -17.51 5.93
CA GLY A 38 11.37 -16.98 4.57
C GLY A 38 10.89 -18.00 3.54
N VAL A 39 11.12 -19.30 3.79
CA VAL A 39 10.82 -20.38 2.83
C VAL A 39 9.34 -20.48 2.50
N GLU A 40 8.45 -20.30 3.47
CA GLU A 40 7.00 -20.34 3.20
C GLU A 40 6.57 -19.24 2.21
N ILE A 41 7.17 -18.06 2.33
CA ILE A 41 6.93 -16.93 1.43
C ILE A 41 7.56 -17.20 0.06
N ASP A 42 8.77 -17.78 0.03
CA ASP A 42 9.44 -18.13 -1.22
C ASP A 42 8.62 -19.12 -2.04
N ILE A 43 8.04 -20.14 -1.38
CA ILE A 43 7.17 -21.12 -2.04
C ILE A 43 6.00 -20.39 -2.73
N ALA A 44 5.35 -19.45 -2.04
CA ALA A 44 4.27 -18.66 -2.64
C ALA A 44 4.73 -17.82 -3.84
N ALA A 45 5.86 -17.12 -3.74
CA ALA A 45 6.43 -16.33 -4.84
C ALA A 45 6.79 -17.21 -6.05
N ARG A 46 7.32 -18.41 -5.82
CA ARG A 46 7.64 -19.38 -6.88
C ARG A 46 6.39 -19.99 -7.51
N MET A 47 5.34 -20.25 -6.73
CA MET A 47 4.05 -20.73 -7.25
C MET A 47 3.39 -19.66 -8.13
N LEU A 48 3.44 -18.40 -7.73
CA LEU A 48 2.98 -17.25 -8.54
C LEU A 48 3.87 -16.95 -9.74
N ALA A 49 4.95 -17.72 -9.95
CA ALA A 49 5.85 -17.61 -11.09
C ALA A 49 6.43 -16.19 -11.29
N LEU A 50 6.59 -15.40 -10.22
CA LEU A 50 6.97 -13.97 -10.32
C LEU A 50 8.28 -13.77 -11.08
N SER A 51 9.33 -14.52 -10.73
CA SER A 51 10.64 -14.46 -11.37
C SER A 51 10.69 -15.01 -12.79
N PRO A 52 10.23 -16.24 -13.10
CA PRO A 52 10.31 -16.76 -14.47
C PRO A 52 9.46 -15.93 -15.45
N GLN A 53 8.27 -15.46 -15.05
CA GLN A 53 7.46 -14.59 -15.91
C GLN A 53 8.13 -13.23 -16.15
N ALA A 54 8.83 -12.68 -15.15
CA ALA A 54 9.59 -11.44 -15.33
C ALA A 54 10.76 -11.59 -16.33
N GLN A 55 11.45 -12.74 -16.32
CA GLN A 55 12.54 -13.01 -17.26
C GLN A 55 12.03 -13.14 -18.70
N VAL A 56 10.94 -13.88 -18.90
CA VAL A 56 10.28 -14.00 -20.22
C VAL A 56 9.77 -12.63 -20.67
N GLY A 57 9.07 -11.90 -19.80
CA GLY A 57 8.55 -10.56 -20.10
C GLY A 57 9.64 -9.59 -20.54
N TYR A 58 10.81 -9.59 -19.88
CA TYR A 58 11.95 -8.76 -20.30
C TYR A 58 12.48 -9.09 -21.72
N GLY A 59 12.34 -10.34 -22.15
CA GLY A 59 12.65 -10.78 -23.51
C GLY A 59 11.71 -10.22 -24.58
N GLU A 60 10.47 -9.90 -24.20
CA GLU A 60 9.39 -9.51 -25.12
C GLU A 60 9.12 -7.99 -25.18
N ILE A 61 9.60 -7.19 -24.21
CA ILE A 61 9.41 -5.72 -24.23
C ILE A 61 10.13 -5.02 -25.38
N ASP A 62 9.65 -3.84 -25.73
CA ASP A 62 10.24 -2.92 -26.72
C ASP A 62 11.73 -2.63 -26.39
N PRO A 63 12.62 -2.63 -27.41
CA PRO A 63 14.01 -2.21 -27.27
C PRO A 63 14.24 -0.89 -26.48
N ALA A 64 13.37 0.11 -26.63
CA ALA A 64 13.46 1.38 -25.91
C ALA A 64 13.21 1.21 -24.40
N ALA A 65 12.17 0.46 -24.02
CA ALA A 65 11.90 0.14 -22.62
C ALA A 65 13.03 -0.71 -22.01
N ARG A 66 13.59 -1.64 -22.79
CA ARG A 66 14.75 -2.44 -22.40
C ARG A 66 15.98 -1.58 -22.09
N GLN A 67 16.24 -0.54 -22.89
CA GLN A 67 17.35 0.41 -22.63
C GLN A 67 17.14 1.19 -21.33
N VAL A 68 15.91 1.65 -21.07
CA VAL A 68 15.57 2.36 -19.83
C VAL A 68 15.78 1.48 -18.60
N LEU A 69 15.26 0.24 -18.61
CA LEU A 69 15.47 -0.72 -17.53
C LEU A 69 16.95 -1.06 -17.34
N SER A 70 17.72 -1.16 -18.43
CA SER A 70 19.17 -1.41 -18.39
C SER A 70 19.93 -0.24 -17.76
N ALA A 71 19.60 1.01 -18.12
CA ALA A 71 20.21 2.20 -17.54
C ALA A 71 19.91 2.30 -16.04
N TYR A 72 18.64 2.14 -15.65
CA TYR A 72 18.22 2.11 -14.24
C TYR A 72 18.96 1.03 -13.45
N ALA A 73 19.00 -0.20 -13.96
CA ALA A 73 19.66 -1.33 -13.33
C ALA A 73 21.17 -1.13 -13.18
N SER A 74 21.83 -0.51 -14.17
CA SER A 74 23.25 -0.17 -14.11
C SER A 74 23.54 0.81 -12.98
N GLY A 75 22.77 1.91 -12.87
CA GLY A 75 22.91 2.88 -11.79
C GLY A 75 22.68 2.26 -10.41
N LEU A 76 21.62 1.45 -10.27
CA LEU A 76 21.32 0.74 -9.02
C LEU A 76 22.44 -0.23 -8.65
N SER A 77 22.98 -0.98 -9.62
CA SER A 77 24.12 -1.89 -9.39
C SER A 77 25.37 -1.15 -8.93
N ALA A 78 25.67 0.00 -9.55
CA ALA A 78 26.80 0.84 -9.15
C ALA A 78 26.66 1.33 -7.70
N ALA A 79 25.44 1.69 -7.28
CA ALA A 79 25.17 2.07 -5.90
C ALA A 79 25.29 0.91 -4.91
N LEU A 80 24.84 -0.30 -5.28
CA LEU A 80 24.96 -1.49 -4.42
C LEU A 80 26.41 -1.90 -4.15
N GLY A 81 27.34 -1.57 -5.05
CA GLY A 81 28.78 -1.77 -4.84
C GLY A 81 29.44 -0.70 -3.96
N ASN A 82 28.72 0.31 -3.48
CA ASN A 82 29.27 1.36 -2.64
C ASN A 82 29.51 0.85 -1.21
N GLU A 83 30.68 1.18 -0.64
CA GLU A 83 31.04 0.79 0.73
C GLU A 83 30.03 1.28 1.78
N SER A 84 29.41 2.45 1.60
CA SER A 84 28.39 2.93 2.53
C SER A 84 27.14 2.05 2.54
N VAL A 85 26.80 1.44 1.40
CA VAL A 85 25.69 0.50 1.27
C VAL A 85 26.04 -0.84 1.90
N LEU A 86 27.22 -1.38 1.61
CA LEU A 86 27.69 -2.66 2.19
C LEU A 86 27.79 -2.61 3.73
N ARG A 87 27.99 -1.42 4.30
CA ARG A 87 28.00 -1.19 5.75
C ARG A 87 26.62 -0.91 6.35
N ASP A 88 25.54 -1.07 5.58
CA ASP A 88 24.18 -0.99 6.13
C ASP A 88 24.00 -1.99 7.27
N GLU A 89 23.40 -1.50 8.35
CA GLU A 89 23.24 -2.24 9.60
C GLU A 89 22.54 -3.59 9.45
N LEU A 90 21.54 -3.67 8.56
CA LEU A 90 20.78 -4.89 8.33
C LEU A 90 21.57 -5.91 7.50
N LEU A 91 22.34 -5.44 6.52
CA LEU A 91 23.22 -6.30 5.74
C LEU A 91 24.32 -6.91 6.63
N VAL A 92 24.94 -6.09 7.49
CA VAL A 92 25.93 -6.56 8.47
C VAL A 92 25.33 -7.54 9.47
N LEU A 93 24.12 -7.26 9.98
CA LEU A 93 23.42 -8.16 10.91
C LEU A 93 23.15 -9.54 10.29
N LEU A 94 22.82 -9.57 9.00
CA LEU A 94 22.56 -10.79 8.23
C LEU A 94 23.82 -11.40 7.63
N ARG A 95 24.99 -10.77 7.81
CA ARG A 95 26.29 -11.20 7.23
C ARG A 95 26.24 -11.32 5.71
N ILE A 96 25.62 -10.33 5.07
CA ILE A 96 25.56 -10.21 3.62
C ILE A 96 26.73 -9.32 3.20
N ASP A 97 27.84 -9.96 2.89
CA ASP A 97 29.10 -9.26 2.56
C ASP A 97 29.24 -8.99 1.04
N GLU A 98 28.46 -9.69 0.21
CA GLU A 98 28.43 -9.55 -1.24
C GLU A 98 26.99 -9.39 -1.75
N ILE A 99 26.77 -8.39 -2.60
CA ILE A 99 25.46 -8.10 -3.19
C ILE A 99 25.54 -8.36 -4.70
N GLU A 100 24.73 -9.30 -5.18
CA GLU A 100 24.57 -9.54 -6.62
C GLU A 100 24.11 -8.26 -7.34
N PRO A 101 24.63 -7.97 -8.55
CA PRO A 101 24.17 -6.85 -9.35
C PRO A 101 22.66 -6.85 -9.58
N TRP A 102 22.08 -5.65 -9.72
CA TRP A 102 20.69 -5.53 -10.13
C TRP A 102 20.57 -5.78 -11.63
N LEU A 103 19.95 -6.88 -12.03
CA LEU A 103 19.62 -7.16 -13.41
C LEU A 103 18.34 -6.42 -13.84
N PRO A 104 18.19 -6.01 -15.10
CA PRO A 104 17.03 -5.23 -15.56
C PRO A 104 15.69 -5.90 -15.29
N TRP A 105 15.60 -7.22 -15.46
CA TRP A 105 14.38 -8.00 -15.22
C TRP A 105 14.00 -8.08 -13.73
N HIS A 106 14.91 -7.76 -12.79
CA HIS A 106 14.55 -7.70 -11.36
C HIS A 106 13.52 -6.60 -11.09
N SER A 107 13.55 -5.48 -11.82
CA SER A 107 12.54 -4.43 -11.70
C SER A 107 11.15 -4.93 -12.10
N ILE A 108 11.09 -5.79 -13.12
CA ILE A 108 9.86 -6.46 -13.59
C ILE A 108 9.39 -7.51 -12.57
N ALA A 109 10.30 -8.19 -11.87
CA ALA A 109 9.95 -9.10 -10.78
C ALA A 109 9.34 -8.33 -9.59
N VAL A 110 9.92 -7.18 -9.22
CA VAL A 110 9.39 -6.28 -8.19
C VAL A 110 8.01 -5.73 -8.57
N GLU A 111 7.80 -5.41 -9.85
CA GLU A 111 6.48 -5.04 -10.39
C GLU A 111 5.40 -6.05 -10.02
N ARG A 112 5.65 -7.33 -10.30
CA ARG A 112 4.71 -8.43 -10.10
C ARG A 112 4.47 -8.68 -8.62
N LEU A 113 5.52 -8.60 -7.81
CA LEU A 113 5.39 -8.65 -6.36
C LEU A 113 4.45 -7.55 -5.87
N VAL A 114 4.67 -6.29 -6.25
CA VAL A 114 3.84 -5.18 -5.80
C VAL A 114 2.41 -5.28 -6.33
N SER A 115 2.22 -5.72 -7.57
CA SER A 115 0.89 -6.03 -8.11
C SER A 115 0.17 -7.08 -7.27
N TRP A 116 0.84 -8.17 -6.88
CA TRP A 116 0.25 -9.17 -5.98
C TRP A 116 -0.08 -8.61 -4.59
N LEU A 117 0.80 -7.78 -4.02
CA LEU A 117 0.55 -7.11 -2.74
C LEU A 117 -0.67 -6.18 -2.81
N ALA A 118 -0.86 -5.53 -3.97
CA ALA A 118 -1.99 -4.66 -4.28
C ALA A 118 -3.24 -5.39 -4.82
N THR A 119 -3.20 -6.72 -4.90
CA THR A 119 -4.29 -7.52 -5.46
C THR A 119 -5.36 -7.82 -4.40
N SER A 120 -6.62 -7.49 -4.71
CA SER A 120 -7.80 -8.03 -4.01
C SER A 120 -8.23 -9.36 -4.62
N VAL A 121 -8.65 -10.30 -3.78
CA VAL A 121 -9.10 -11.63 -4.22
C VAL A 121 -10.62 -11.71 -4.15
N GLU A 122 -11.25 -11.93 -5.29
CA GLU A 122 -12.68 -12.14 -5.43
C GLU A 122 -12.96 -13.62 -5.63
N TYR A 123 -14.04 -14.11 -5.01
CA TYR A 123 -14.46 -15.51 -5.13
C TYR A 123 -15.73 -15.56 -5.97
N ASP A 124 -15.73 -16.39 -7.01
CA ASP A 124 -16.94 -16.72 -7.76
C ASP A 124 -17.99 -17.25 -6.76
N PRO A 125 -19.26 -16.80 -6.82
CA PRO A 125 -20.34 -17.31 -5.97
C PRO A 125 -20.45 -18.85 -5.94
N ALA A 126 -20.05 -19.53 -7.02
CA ALA A 126 -20.02 -20.98 -7.12
C ALA A 126 -18.96 -21.65 -6.23
N VAL A 127 -17.94 -20.92 -5.79
CA VAL A 127 -16.92 -21.39 -4.83
C VAL A 127 -17.50 -21.48 -3.41
N VAL A 128 -18.69 -20.95 -3.16
CA VAL A 128 -19.39 -21.06 -1.87
C VAL A 128 -20.12 -22.41 -1.78
N ARG A 129 -19.39 -23.47 -1.44
CA ARG A 129 -19.82 -24.69 -0.72
C ARG A 129 -18.62 -25.65 -0.57
N SER A 130 -18.28 -25.96 0.68
CA SER A 130 -17.24 -26.91 1.14
C SER A 130 -15.77 -26.47 0.98
N GLU A 131 -14.94 -26.95 1.91
CA GLU A 131 -13.58 -26.50 2.26
C GLU A 131 -12.67 -26.16 1.06
N LEU A 132 -12.07 -24.96 1.07
CA LEU A 132 -11.04 -24.59 0.10
C LEU A 132 -9.85 -25.56 0.17
N PRO A 133 -9.24 -25.96 -0.97
CA PRO A 133 -8.08 -26.84 -0.97
C PRO A 133 -6.96 -26.33 -0.05
N ILE A 134 -6.38 -27.23 0.75
CA ILE A 134 -5.37 -26.86 1.76
C ILE A 134 -4.17 -26.10 1.16
N ASP A 135 -3.75 -26.45 -0.05
CA ASP A 135 -2.63 -25.78 -0.71
C ASP A 135 -2.99 -24.38 -1.20
N PHE A 136 -4.26 -24.13 -1.55
CA PHE A 136 -4.75 -22.77 -1.81
C PHE A 136 -4.74 -21.93 -0.53
N VAL A 137 -5.25 -22.50 0.57
CA VAL A 137 -5.23 -21.84 1.89
C VAL A 137 -3.80 -21.53 2.33
N ARG A 138 -2.83 -22.44 2.07
CA ARG A 138 -1.41 -22.20 2.33
C ARG A 138 -0.84 -21.04 1.52
N LEU A 139 -1.15 -20.96 0.21
CA LEU A 139 -0.74 -19.83 -0.63
C LEU A 139 -1.29 -18.50 -0.10
N MET A 140 -2.58 -18.47 0.25
CA MET A 140 -3.22 -17.26 0.78
C MET A 140 -2.63 -16.85 2.14
N ASN A 141 -2.37 -17.81 3.02
CA ASN A 141 -1.70 -17.55 4.30
C ASN A 141 -0.28 -17.02 4.12
N ALA A 142 0.51 -17.62 3.22
CA ALA A 142 1.86 -17.15 2.90
C ALA A 142 1.84 -15.73 2.30
N SER A 143 0.85 -15.42 1.47
CA SER A 143 0.64 -14.08 0.90
C SER A 143 0.26 -13.04 1.96
N SER A 144 -0.57 -13.41 2.94
CA SER A 144 -0.88 -12.55 4.09
C SER A 144 0.35 -12.32 4.97
N LYS A 145 1.13 -13.37 5.23
CA LYS A 145 2.41 -13.26 5.96
C LYS A 145 3.40 -12.36 5.24
N LEU A 146 3.50 -12.45 3.91
CA LEU A 146 4.36 -11.59 3.11
C LEU A 146 3.99 -10.11 3.23
N ARG A 147 2.70 -9.76 3.14
CA ARG A 147 2.20 -8.38 3.33
C ARG A 147 2.54 -7.86 4.73
N GLU A 148 2.27 -8.65 5.76
CA GLU A 148 2.60 -8.31 7.14
C GLU A 148 4.10 -8.13 7.35
N TRP A 149 4.91 -9.02 6.78
CA TRP A 149 6.35 -9.03 6.94
C TRP A 149 7.04 -7.85 6.23
N LEU A 150 6.62 -7.53 5.02
CA LEU A 150 7.04 -6.30 4.33
C LEU A 150 6.39 -5.05 4.93
N ALA A 151 5.41 -5.22 5.83
CA ALA A 151 4.58 -4.13 6.29
C ALA A 151 4.05 -3.31 5.08
N LEU A 152 3.65 -4.00 4.02
CA LEU A 152 3.10 -3.47 2.77
C LEU A 152 1.68 -4.01 2.62
N GLU A 153 0.70 -3.19 2.95
CA GLU A 153 -0.69 -3.56 3.01
C GLU A 153 -1.60 -2.35 2.77
N GLY A 154 -2.85 -2.62 2.40
CA GLY A 154 -3.87 -1.57 2.28
C GLY A 154 -3.78 -0.74 1.01
N PHE A 155 -3.06 -1.18 -0.03
CA PHE A 155 -3.01 -0.48 -1.33
C PHE A 155 -4.40 -0.15 -1.91
N SER A 156 -5.39 -1.03 -1.71
CA SER A 156 -6.79 -0.81 -2.12
C SER A 156 -7.44 0.44 -1.50
N ASN A 157 -6.89 0.94 -0.40
CA ASN A 157 -7.31 2.18 0.26
C ASN A 157 -6.63 3.44 -0.27
N SER A 158 -5.72 3.30 -1.23
CA SER A 158 -5.21 4.44 -2.00
C SER A 158 -6.37 5.09 -2.75
N ALA A 159 -6.32 6.41 -2.84
CA ALA A 159 -7.38 7.19 -3.45
C ALA A 159 -6.82 8.47 -4.09
N ALA A 160 -7.54 8.98 -5.06
CA ALA A 160 -7.27 10.27 -5.65
C ALA A 160 -8.58 10.98 -5.98
N TRP A 161 -8.60 12.31 -5.90
CA TRP A 161 -9.76 13.08 -6.30
C TRP A 161 -9.37 14.41 -6.92
N ALA A 162 -10.22 14.90 -7.83
CA ALA A 162 -10.12 16.22 -8.43
C ALA A 162 -11.43 16.97 -8.23
N VAL A 163 -11.34 18.24 -7.88
CA VAL A 163 -12.48 19.15 -7.74
C VAL A 163 -12.15 20.47 -8.39
N ARG A 164 -13.13 21.10 -9.05
CA ARG A 164 -12.99 22.41 -9.68
C ARG A 164 -13.93 23.41 -9.02
N ARG A 165 -13.39 24.57 -8.69
CA ARG A 165 -14.14 25.74 -8.23
C ARG A 165 -13.46 27.01 -8.69
N ASP A 166 -14.24 28.00 -9.13
CA ASP A 166 -13.73 29.30 -9.56
C ASP A 166 -12.59 29.19 -10.59
N ASP A 167 -12.76 28.27 -11.55
CA ASP A 167 -11.77 27.90 -12.58
C ASP A 167 -10.44 27.30 -12.09
N VAL A 168 -10.30 27.08 -10.79
CA VAL A 168 -9.18 26.36 -10.19
C VAL A 168 -9.56 24.89 -9.96
N THR A 169 -8.84 24.00 -10.62
CA THR A 169 -8.83 22.57 -10.31
C THR A 169 -7.82 22.29 -9.21
N HIS A 170 -8.30 21.66 -8.14
CA HIS A 170 -7.51 21.05 -7.08
C HIS A 170 -7.49 19.54 -7.24
N LEU A 171 -6.34 18.96 -7.01
CA LEU A 171 -6.08 17.54 -7.18
C LEU A 171 -5.39 17.02 -5.93
N PHE A 172 -5.86 15.89 -5.40
CA PHE A 172 -5.28 15.25 -4.23
C PHE A 172 -5.04 13.78 -4.48
N TYR A 173 -3.91 13.30 -3.99
CA TYR A 173 -3.48 11.91 -4.08
C TYR A 173 -3.17 11.37 -2.69
N ARG A 174 -3.57 10.13 -2.45
CA ARG A 174 -3.18 9.34 -1.29
C ARG A 174 -2.73 7.96 -1.77
N LEU A 175 -1.47 7.67 -1.56
CA LEU A 175 -0.89 6.35 -1.75
C LEU A 175 -0.69 5.71 -0.37
N VAL A 176 -1.40 4.61 -0.11
CA VAL A 176 -1.27 3.84 1.13
C VAL A 176 -0.20 2.77 0.94
N LEU A 177 0.80 2.77 1.82
CA LEU A 177 2.06 2.04 1.68
C LEU A 177 2.35 1.12 2.88
N GLY A 178 1.33 0.74 3.65
CA GLY A 178 1.51 -0.18 4.77
C GLY A 178 2.41 0.35 5.90
N SER A 179 2.70 -0.50 6.89
CA SER A 179 3.24 -0.18 8.25
C SER A 179 4.73 -0.03 8.31
N SER A 180 5.42 -0.05 7.18
CA SER A 180 6.85 0.17 7.19
C SER A 180 7.22 1.59 7.62
N ILE A 181 8.20 1.67 8.51
CA ILE A 181 8.91 2.92 8.83
C ILE A 181 9.77 3.35 7.64
N LYS A 182 10.23 2.42 6.78
CA LYS A 182 10.97 2.78 5.57
C LYS A 182 10.00 3.00 4.41
N PRO A 183 10.11 4.12 3.68
CA PRO A 183 9.28 4.32 2.51
C PRO A 183 9.63 3.29 1.42
N TYR A 184 8.60 2.74 0.79
CA TYR A 184 8.73 1.92 -0.43
C TYR A 184 8.69 2.74 -1.71
N VAL A 185 8.45 4.04 -1.57
CA VAL A 185 8.50 4.99 -2.65
C VAL A 185 9.55 6.05 -2.40
N GLN A 186 10.04 6.70 -3.46
CA GLN A 186 11.00 7.78 -3.38
C GLN A 186 10.53 8.95 -4.23
N GLU A 187 10.30 10.09 -3.60
CA GLU A 187 10.05 11.35 -4.28
C GLU A 187 11.35 11.86 -4.90
N THR A 188 11.31 12.14 -6.20
CA THR A 188 12.47 12.53 -6.99
C THR A 188 12.09 13.64 -7.97
N SER A 189 12.91 14.69 -8.00
CA SER A 189 12.86 15.75 -9.00
C SER A 189 13.98 15.51 -10.01
N ILE A 190 13.61 15.34 -11.28
CA ILE A 190 14.52 15.07 -12.38
C ILE A 190 14.60 16.32 -13.25
N HIS A 191 15.80 16.87 -13.42
CA HIS A 191 16.08 18.00 -14.30
C HIS A 191 16.85 17.54 -15.53
N THR A 192 16.25 17.67 -16.71
CA THR A 192 16.83 17.27 -18.01
C THR A 192 17.01 18.47 -18.97
N GLY A 193 17.34 19.65 -18.46
CA GLY A 193 17.38 20.92 -19.22
C GLY A 193 16.02 21.63 -19.28
N GLU A 194 15.88 22.77 -19.98
CA GLU A 194 14.56 23.43 -20.17
C GLU A 194 13.77 22.79 -21.33
N PRO A 195 12.45 22.50 -21.17
CA PRO A 195 11.55 22.71 -20.02
C PRO A 195 11.43 21.47 -19.08
N GLY A 196 12.44 20.60 -19.06
CA GLY A 196 12.44 19.23 -18.54
C GLY A 196 12.59 19.06 -17.02
N LEU A 197 11.69 19.66 -16.23
CA LEU A 197 11.49 19.25 -14.84
C LEU A 197 10.37 18.21 -14.74
N VAL A 198 10.70 17.04 -14.18
CA VAL A 198 9.73 16.01 -13.82
C VAL A 198 9.84 15.72 -12.34
N ASN A 199 8.73 15.94 -11.64
CA ASN A 199 8.55 15.55 -10.26
C ASN A 199 7.80 14.22 -10.23
N ALA A 200 8.34 13.20 -9.57
CA ALA A 200 7.68 11.91 -9.53
C ALA A 200 7.94 11.13 -8.24
N VAL A 201 7.00 10.23 -7.93
CA VAL A 201 7.06 9.29 -6.81
C VAL A 201 7.32 7.91 -7.39
N PHE A 202 8.55 7.44 -7.23
CA PHE A 202 8.98 6.17 -7.79
C PHE A 202 8.78 5.02 -6.81
N LEU A 203 8.37 3.85 -7.28
CA LEU A 203 8.51 2.61 -6.51
C LEU A 203 10.00 2.22 -6.44
N VAL A 204 10.53 2.12 -5.22
CA VAL A 204 11.95 1.75 -5.00
C VAL A 204 12.26 0.39 -5.62
N GLY A 205 13.38 0.29 -6.33
CA GLY A 205 13.75 -0.91 -7.09
C GLY A 205 13.21 -0.94 -8.53
N THR A 206 12.45 0.08 -8.94
CA THR A 206 11.92 0.20 -10.30
C THR A 206 12.00 1.66 -10.81
N PRO A 207 11.93 1.90 -12.14
CA PRO A 207 11.73 3.24 -12.69
C PRO A 207 10.24 3.63 -12.76
N PHE A 208 9.35 2.98 -11.99
CA PHE A 208 7.90 3.12 -12.14
C PHE A 208 7.36 4.24 -11.25
N MET A 209 6.55 5.13 -11.84
CA MET A 209 6.08 6.38 -11.23
C MET A 209 4.60 6.31 -10.86
N PHE A 210 4.28 6.14 -9.57
CA PHE A 210 2.88 6.10 -9.12
C PHE A 210 2.20 7.46 -9.19
N ALA A 211 2.93 8.55 -8.97
CA ALA A 211 2.40 9.89 -9.09
C ALA A 211 3.48 10.83 -9.61
N GLY A 212 3.07 11.96 -10.16
CA GLY A 212 4.02 12.97 -10.59
C GLY A 212 3.38 14.17 -11.27
N GLN A 213 4.24 15.11 -11.64
CA GLN A 213 3.91 16.34 -12.32
C GLN A 213 5.06 16.73 -13.26
N ASN A 214 4.70 17.18 -14.45
CA ASN A 214 5.60 17.84 -15.39
C ASN A 214 5.00 19.19 -15.83
N ALA A 215 5.54 19.80 -16.89
CA ALA A 215 5.08 21.09 -17.38
C ALA A 215 3.64 21.09 -17.97
N SER A 216 3.14 19.94 -18.43
CA SER A 216 1.85 19.81 -19.15
C SER A 216 0.75 19.14 -18.32
N LYS A 217 1.10 18.17 -17.47
CA LYS A 217 0.14 17.36 -16.72
C LYS A 217 0.66 16.90 -15.35
N SER A 218 -0.28 16.49 -14.52
CA SER A 218 -0.04 15.71 -13.31
C SER A 218 -0.85 14.43 -13.36
N TRP A 219 -0.33 13.37 -12.75
CA TRP A 219 -0.95 12.06 -12.72
C TRP A 219 -0.85 11.43 -11.33
N ALA A 220 -1.81 10.57 -11.04
CA ALA A 220 -1.70 9.53 -10.03
C ALA A 220 -2.30 8.23 -10.53
N ILE A 221 -1.58 7.14 -10.31
CA ILE A 221 -1.94 5.77 -10.60
C ILE A 221 -2.11 5.07 -9.26
N LEU A 222 -3.31 4.52 -9.03
CA LEU A 222 -3.63 3.80 -7.81
C LEU A 222 -3.25 2.32 -8.03
N PRO A 223 -2.24 1.79 -7.31
CA PRO A 223 -1.86 0.40 -7.48
C PRO A 223 -2.99 -0.51 -6.99
N HIS A 224 -3.59 -1.25 -7.93
CA HIS A 224 -4.62 -2.23 -7.64
C HIS A 224 -4.69 -3.27 -8.76
N GLN A 225 -5.11 -4.48 -8.39
CA GLN A 225 -5.47 -5.54 -9.31
C GLN A 225 -6.52 -6.45 -8.65
N THR A 226 -7.25 -7.23 -9.44
CA THR A 226 -8.15 -8.25 -8.96
C THR A 226 -7.71 -9.63 -9.42
N ALA A 227 -7.63 -10.58 -8.48
CA ALA A 227 -7.59 -11.99 -8.80
C ALA A 227 -8.97 -12.61 -8.59
N VAL A 228 -9.35 -13.55 -9.45
CA VAL A 228 -10.63 -14.26 -9.35
C VAL A 228 -10.36 -15.72 -9.04
N VAL A 229 -10.98 -16.22 -7.97
CA VAL A 229 -11.00 -17.64 -7.63
C VAL A 229 -12.29 -18.23 -8.17
N ARG A 230 -12.18 -19.21 -9.06
CA ARG A 230 -13.32 -19.90 -9.67
C ARG A 230 -13.20 -21.41 -9.48
N PRO A 231 -14.30 -22.18 -9.62
CA PRO A 231 -14.20 -23.63 -9.65
C PRO A 231 -13.25 -24.09 -10.75
N SER A 232 -12.42 -25.10 -10.48
CA SER A 232 -11.55 -25.69 -11.50
C SER A 232 -12.41 -26.41 -12.53
N THR A 233 -12.32 -26.00 -13.79
CA THR A 233 -13.11 -26.58 -14.90
C THR A 233 -12.27 -27.38 -15.89
N SER A 234 -10.94 -27.37 -15.75
CA SER A 234 -10.02 -28.01 -16.69
C SER A 234 -9.39 -29.26 -16.08
N ASP A 235 -9.56 -30.39 -16.75
CA ASP A 235 -8.76 -31.60 -16.49
C ASP A 235 -7.35 -31.47 -17.12
N ASP A 236 -7.19 -30.62 -18.13
CA ASP A 236 -5.89 -30.30 -18.72
C ASP A 236 -5.10 -29.39 -17.76
N ARG A 237 -4.26 -30.03 -16.96
CA ARG A 237 -3.38 -29.41 -15.97
C ARG A 237 -1.93 -29.72 -16.31
N THR A 238 -1.10 -28.69 -16.37
CA THR A 238 0.34 -28.84 -16.54
C THR A 238 1.04 -28.72 -15.20
N THR A 239 1.87 -29.70 -14.85
CA THR A 239 2.70 -29.62 -13.65
C THR A 239 3.95 -28.79 -13.91
N ALA A 240 4.00 -27.60 -13.32
CA ALA A 240 5.22 -26.80 -13.23
C ALA A 240 6.03 -27.21 -12.01
N ARG A 241 7.35 -27.03 -12.09
CA ARG A 241 8.29 -27.35 -11.01
C ARG A 241 9.20 -26.16 -10.78
N SER A 242 9.45 -25.85 -9.50
CA SER A 242 10.42 -24.85 -9.09
C SER A 242 11.27 -25.40 -7.95
N ARG A 243 12.46 -24.83 -7.79
CA ARG A 243 13.39 -25.19 -6.74
C ARG A 243 13.47 -24.06 -5.71
N ILE A 244 13.50 -24.44 -4.44
CA ILE A 244 13.77 -23.56 -3.30
C ILE A 244 15.13 -23.95 -2.76
N THR A 245 15.97 -22.95 -2.49
CA THR A 245 17.28 -23.12 -1.87
C THR A 245 17.23 -22.58 -0.45
N PHE A 246 17.72 -23.36 0.51
CA PHE A 246 17.78 -22.97 1.92
C PHE A 246 19.14 -22.33 2.25
N ALA A 247 19.20 -21.64 3.39
CA ALA A 247 20.43 -21.01 3.87
C ALA A 247 21.61 -21.98 4.09
N ASP A 248 21.34 -23.26 4.34
CA ASP A 248 22.36 -24.31 4.48
C ASP A 248 22.80 -24.91 3.13
N GLY A 249 22.28 -24.39 2.01
CA GLY A 249 22.54 -24.89 0.66
C GLY A 249 21.73 -26.11 0.26
N SER A 250 20.88 -26.64 1.15
CA SER A 250 19.94 -27.70 0.75
C SER A 250 18.90 -27.16 -0.25
N GLU A 251 18.29 -28.07 -1.00
CA GLU A 251 17.30 -27.72 -2.02
C GLU A 251 16.02 -28.54 -1.85
N GLN A 252 14.87 -27.89 -2.02
CA GLN A 252 13.57 -28.54 -2.08
C GLN A 252 12.92 -28.27 -3.44
N LEU A 253 12.46 -29.33 -4.10
CA LEU A 253 11.62 -29.23 -5.28
C LEU A 253 10.17 -29.03 -4.86
N ILE A 254 9.53 -28.00 -5.41
CA ILE A 254 8.09 -27.79 -5.31
C ILE A 254 7.45 -28.01 -6.68
N ALA A 255 6.23 -28.54 -6.67
CA ALA A 255 5.42 -28.73 -7.86
C ALA A 255 4.05 -28.07 -7.65
N TYR A 256 3.56 -27.41 -8.69
CA TYR A 256 2.25 -26.75 -8.69
C TYR A 256 1.58 -26.94 -10.05
N GLN A 257 0.25 -26.87 -10.07
CA GLN A 257 -0.54 -27.13 -11.25
C GLN A 257 -0.95 -25.81 -11.91
N LEU A 258 -0.86 -25.77 -13.23
CA LEU A 258 -1.31 -24.67 -14.07
C LEU A 258 -2.45 -25.14 -14.96
N THR A 259 -3.45 -24.29 -15.14
CA THR A 259 -4.51 -24.41 -16.17
C THR A 259 -4.32 -23.30 -17.21
N ASP A 260 -5.22 -23.19 -18.20
CA ASP A 260 -5.17 -22.10 -19.18
C ASP A 260 -5.37 -20.74 -18.48
N GLY A 261 -4.25 -20.07 -18.20
CA GLY A 261 -4.18 -18.74 -17.61
C GLY A 261 -4.30 -18.66 -16.08
N GLY A 262 -4.22 -19.77 -15.35
CA GLY A 262 -4.44 -19.80 -13.89
C GLY A 262 -3.57 -20.79 -13.12
N LEU A 263 -3.50 -20.59 -11.80
CA LEU A 263 -2.96 -21.54 -10.83
C LEU A 263 -4.07 -22.43 -10.29
N SER A 264 -3.86 -23.73 -10.33
CA SER A 264 -4.91 -24.70 -10.02
C SER A 264 -4.61 -25.49 -8.73
N PHE A 265 -5.63 -25.63 -7.89
CA PHE A 265 -5.52 -26.23 -6.55
C PHE A 265 -6.58 -27.31 -6.34
N GLY A 266 -6.30 -28.29 -5.47
CA GLY A 266 -7.21 -29.42 -5.22
C GLY A 266 -7.23 -30.45 -6.35
N ARG A 267 -7.97 -31.55 -6.14
CA ARG A 267 -8.20 -32.60 -7.14
C ARG A 267 -9.68 -32.60 -7.53
N ASP A 268 -9.95 -33.01 -8.75
CA ASP A 268 -11.30 -33.27 -9.26
C ASP A 268 -12.23 -32.04 -9.18
N SER A 269 -13.55 -32.26 -9.09
CA SER A 269 -14.59 -31.22 -9.14
C SER A 269 -14.66 -30.28 -7.93
N SER A 270 -13.86 -30.51 -6.88
CA SER A 270 -13.72 -29.62 -5.71
C SER A 270 -12.49 -28.71 -5.79
N GLY A 271 -11.74 -28.76 -6.90
CA GLY A 271 -10.60 -27.88 -7.13
C GLY A 271 -11.02 -26.43 -7.40
N VAL A 272 -10.07 -25.51 -7.21
CA VAL A 272 -10.23 -24.09 -7.54
C VAL A 272 -9.08 -23.61 -8.41
N ASP A 273 -9.39 -22.69 -9.31
CA ASP A 273 -8.42 -21.99 -10.14
C ASP A 273 -8.32 -20.52 -9.68
N LEU A 274 -7.11 -20.08 -9.35
CA LEU A 274 -6.76 -18.69 -9.13
C LEU A 274 -6.35 -18.06 -10.45
N MET A 275 -7.19 -17.18 -10.96
CA MET A 275 -6.95 -16.37 -12.15
C MET A 275 -6.39 -15.02 -11.72
N TRP A 276 -5.14 -14.74 -12.07
CA TRP A 276 -4.48 -13.47 -11.77
C TRP A 276 -3.68 -13.00 -12.99
N PRO A 277 -3.87 -11.75 -13.46
CA PRO A 277 -3.16 -11.24 -14.64
C PRO A 277 -1.64 -11.35 -14.56
N GLY A 278 -1.06 -11.20 -13.37
CA GLY A 278 0.39 -11.32 -13.15
C GLY A 278 0.99 -12.73 -13.35
N LEU A 279 0.16 -13.77 -13.54
CA LEU A 279 0.63 -15.11 -13.95
C LEU A 279 1.13 -15.15 -15.40
N LYS A 280 0.78 -14.15 -16.21
CA LYS A 280 1.22 -14.01 -17.60
C LYS A 280 2.60 -13.35 -17.67
N TYR A 281 3.27 -13.50 -18.83
CA TYR A 281 4.58 -12.88 -19.06
C TYR A 281 4.51 -11.37 -19.38
N SER A 282 3.32 -10.80 -19.59
CA SER A 282 3.17 -9.36 -19.85
C SER A 282 3.69 -8.50 -18.69
N THR A 283 4.14 -7.28 -18.99
CA THR A 283 4.65 -6.31 -18.01
C THR A 283 4.16 -4.93 -18.39
N ASP A 284 3.95 -4.08 -17.40
CA ASP A 284 3.53 -2.69 -17.60
C ASP A 284 4.74 -1.76 -17.70
N SER A 285 5.96 -2.29 -17.88
CA SER A 285 7.19 -1.50 -17.96
C SER A 285 7.10 -0.37 -18.99
N GLU A 286 6.55 -0.64 -20.19
CA GLU A 286 6.35 0.37 -21.23
C GLU A 286 5.36 1.44 -20.81
N ALA A 287 4.25 1.04 -20.16
CA ALA A 287 3.25 1.95 -19.63
C ALA A 287 3.88 2.87 -18.57
N TRP A 288 4.60 2.29 -17.59
CA TRP A 288 5.28 3.02 -16.51
C TRP A 288 6.29 4.05 -17.03
N ILE A 289 7.09 3.68 -18.03
CA ILE A 289 8.08 4.58 -18.65
C ILE A 289 7.38 5.72 -19.40
N SER A 290 6.21 5.45 -19.96
CA SER A 290 5.45 6.40 -20.77
C SER A 290 4.54 7.33 -19.96
N VAL A 291 4.31 7.08 -18.65
CA VAL A 291 3.40 7.89 -17.82
C VAL A 291 3.75 9.38 -17.83
N ALA A 292 5.04 9.71 -17.76
CA ALA A 292 5.51 11.10 -17.77
C ALA A 292 5.47 11.76 -19.17
N SER A 293 5.08 11.01 -20.20
CA SER A 293 4.92 11.48 -21.59
C SER A 293 3.45 11.63 -21.96
N ASP A 294 3.18 12.20 -23.14
CA ASP A 294 1.81 12.33 -23.68
C ASP A 294 1.36 11.07 -24.45
N LEU A 295 2.11 9.97 -24.37
CA LEU A 295 1.75 8.70 -25.00
C LEU A 295 0.64 7.98 -24.23
N GLN A 296 -0.26 7.33 -24.96
CA GLN A 296 -1.30 6.50 -24.36
C GLN A 296 -0.67 5.29 -23.65
N THR A 297 -1.02 5.09 -22.38
CA THR A 297 -0.55 3.98 -21.56
C THR A 297 -1.62 2.89 -21.44
N SER A 298 -1.22 1.61 -21.51
CA SER A 298 -2.09 0.47 -21.24
C SER A 298 -1.44 -0.43 -20.19
N PHE A 299 -2.17 -0.72 -19.12
CA PHE A 299 -1.72 -1.61 -18.04
C PHE A 299 -2.38 -2.99 -18.20
N SER A 300 -1.63 -4.02 -17.84
CA SER A 300 -1.98 -5.45 -17.96
C SER A 300 -1.74 -6.20 -16.64
N VAL A 301 -0.73 -5.79 -15.87
CA VAL A 301 -0.38 -6.37 -14.56
C VAL A 301 -1.10 -5.62 -13.44
N PHE A 302 -1.26 -4.31 -13.58
CA PHE A 302 -2.19 -3.48 -12.80
C PHE A 302 -3.47 -3.20 -13.61
N ASP A 303 -4.55 -2.78 -12.95
CA ASP A 303 -5.80 -2.41 -13.65
C ASP A 303 -5.78 -1.02 -14.30
N GLY A 304 -4.68 -0.26 -14.11
CA GLY A 304 -4.46 1.05 -14.73
C GLY A 304 -5.30 2.19 -14.14
N THR A 305 -5.93 1.96 -12.98
CA THR A 305 -6.76 2.99 -12.35
C THR A 305 -5.95 4.25 -12.06
N SER A 306 -6.36 5.36 -12.65
CA SER A 306 -5.58 6.59 -12.64
C SER A 306 -6.45 7.83 -12.80
N ILE A 307 -5.91 8.95 -12.34
CA ILE A 307 -6.42 10.28 -12.64
C ILE A 307 -5.27 11.13 -13.18
N GLU A 308 -5.52 11.81 -14.29
CA GLU A 308 -4.61 12.82 -14.82
C GLU A 308 -5.31 14.18 -14.84
N VAL A 309 -4.57 15.24 -14.59
CA VAL A 309 -5.03 16.63 -14.69
C VAL A 309 -4.06 17.39 -15.55
N THR A 310 -4.55 18.05 -16.59
CA THR A 310 -3.77 18.93 -17.45
C THR A 310 -3.58 20.30 -16.79
N ARG A 311 -2.60 21.08 -17.27
CA ARG A 311 -2.41 22.46 -16.82
C ARG A 311 -3.63 23.37 -17.01
N ALA A 312 -4.50 23.05 -17.96
CA ALA A 312 -5.78 23.75 -18.18
C ALA A 312 -6.88 23.35 -17.16
N GLY A 313 -6.58 22.46 -16.21
CA GLY A 313 -7.52 21.97 -15.21
C GLY A 313 -8.53 20.97 -15.73
N VAL A 314 -8.31 20.40 -16.92
CA VAL A 314 -9.11 19.29 -17.45
C VAL A 314 -8.57 17.98 -16.87
N TRP A 315 -9.45 17.15 -16.30
CA TRP A 315 -9.10 15.82 -15.79
C TRP A 315 -9.59 14.69 -16.69
N THR A 316 -8.82 13.62 -16.70
CA THR A 316 -9.18 12.32 -17.28
C THR A 316 -9.04 11.26 -16.19
N VAL A 317 -9.93 10.26 -16.21
CA VAL A 317 -9.91 9.13 -15.27
C VAL A 317 -9.93 7.86 -16.08
N ASN A 318 -9.02 6.94 -15.77
CA ASN A 318 -9.00 5.57 -16.30
C ASN A 318 -9.22 4.59 -15.14
N GLY A 319 -9.78 3.42 -15.44
CA GLY A 319 -10.06 2.38 -14.45
C GLY A 319 -11.49 1.86 -14.55
N PRO A 320 -11.84 0.83 -13.75
CA PRO A 320 -13.17 0.24 -13.78
C PRO A 320 -14.21 1.18 -13.15
N ASP A 321 -15.44 1.18 -13.66
CA ASP A 321 -16.54 2.06 -13.20
C ASP A 321 -16.73 2.02 -11.68
N ARG A 322 -16.55 0.85 -11.05
CA ARG A 322 -16.69 0.67 -9.59
C ARG A 322 -15.71 1.51 -8.75
N ALA A 323 -14.57 1.89 -9.33
CA ALA A 323 -13.55 2.69 -8.67
C ALA A 323 -13.81 4.20 -8.81
N VAL A 324 -14.70 4.62 -9.70
CA VAL A 324 -14.93 6.03 -10.06
C VAL A 324 -16.25 6.53 -9.51
N ARG A 325 -16.22 7.64 -8.78
CA ARG A 325 -17.39 8.30 -8.18
C ARG A 325 -17.44 9.75 -8.63
N LYS A 326 -18.46 10.09 -9.41
CA LYS A 326 -18.69 11.48 -9.83
C LYS A 326 -19.32 12.26 -8.67
N ILE A 327 -18.83 13.46 -8.43
CA ILE A 327 -19.38 14.39 -7.44
C ILE A 327 -19.60 15.76 -8.10
N ASN A 328 -20.39 16.63 -7.47
CA ASN A 328 -20.64 17.95 -8.03
C ASN A 328 -19.32 18.73 -8.17
N GLY A 329 -19.01 19.16 -9.40
CA GLY A 329 -17.75 19.85 -9.71
C GLY A 329 -16.48 18.98 -9.56
N GLY A 330 -16.57 17.65 -9.51
CA GLY A 330 -15.38 16.82 -9.33
C GLY A 330 -15.55 15.31 -9.52
N VAL A 331 -14.51 14.57 -9.15
CA VAL A 331 -14.44 13.11 -9.20
C VAL A 331 -13.60 12.57 -8.06
N TYR A 332 -14.01 11.45 -7.48
CA TYR A 332 -13.26 10.66 -6.52
C TYR A 332 -12.98 9.28 -7.09
N VAL A 333 -11.74 8.81 -6.97
CA VAL A 333 -11.26 7.53 -7.49
C VAL A 333 -10.65 6.71 -6.35
N GLY A 334 -11.08 5.46 -6.17
CA GLY A 334 -10.55 4.54 -5.16
C GLY A 334 -11.24 3.18 -5.15
N HIS A 335 -10.50 2.13 -4.81
CA HIS A 335 -10.97 0.73 -4.91
C HIS A 335 -11.66 0.21 -3.65
N SER A 336 -11.29 0.74 -2.49
CA SER A 336 -11.82 0.29 -1.21
C SER A 336 -13.33 0.49 -1.11
N ASP A 337 -14.03 -0.43 -0.45
CA ASP A 337 -15.45 -0.30 -0.12
C ASP A 337 -15.73 0.98 0.68
N TRP A 338 -14.73 1.43 1.46
CA TRP A 338 -14.77 2.68 2.20
C TRP A 338 -14.90 3.91 1.32
N SER A 339 -14.39 3.88 0.09
CA SER A 339 -14.23 5.04 -0.82
C SER A 339 -15.51 5.81 -1.08
N ARG A 340 -16.68 5.19 -0.90
CA ARG A 340 -17.98 5.85 -1.07
C ARG A 340 -18.27 6.92 -0.02
N PHE A 341 -17.77 6.76 1.20
CA PHE A 341 -18.01 7.68 2.31
C PHE A 341 -17.16 8.97 2.23
N PRO A 342 -15.83 8.93 2.01
CA PRO A 342 -15.06 10.16 1.78
C PRO A 342 -15.46 10.83 0.46
N ALA A 343 -15.92 10.08 -0.56
CA ALA A 343 -16.49 10.68 -1.77
C ALA A 343 -17.80 11.44 -1.46
N GLN A 344 -18.70 10.87 -0.66
CA GLN A 344 -19.91 11.55 -0.21
C GLN A 344 -19.58 12.78 0.64
N ARG A 345 -18.62 12.67 1.56
CA ARG A 345 -18.15 13.79 2.38
C ARG A 345 -17.63 14.94 1.53
N LEU A 346 -16.86 14.62 0.49
CA LEU A 346 -16.35 15.60 -0.46
C LEU A 346 -17.47 16.24 -1.29
N ALA A 347 -18.49 15.47 -1.68
CA ALA A 347 -19.67 16.01 -2.38
C ALA A 347 -20.44 17.00 -1.50
N ASN A 348 -20.74 16.63 -0.25
CA ASN A 348 -21.41 17.50 0.73
C ASN A 348 -20.60 18.79 0.96
N TRP A 349 -19.27 18.67 1.12
CA TRP A 349 -18.37 19.81 1.24
C TRP A 349 -18.45 20.79 0.07
N MET A 350 -18.61 20.25 -1.16
CA MET A 350 -18.75 21.03 -2.37
C MET A 350 -20.10 21.74 -2.43
N ASP A 351 -21.19 21.04 -2.10
CA ASP A 351 -22.55 21.57 -2.13
C ASP A 351 -22.79 22.63 -1.04
N GLU A 352 -22.16 22.49 0.12
CA GLU A 352 -22.20 23.47 1.23
C GLU A 352 -21.36 24.73 0.94
N GLY A 353 -20.59 24.75 -0.15
CA GLY A 353 -19.81 25.93 -0.54
C GLY A 353 -18.60 26.21 0.35
N TYR A 354 -18.17 25.27 1.20
CA TYR A 354 -16.96 25.44 2.00
C TYR A 354 -15.73 25.59 1.13
N ALA A 355 -14.84 26.51 1.49
CA ALA A 355 -13.59 26.72 0.78
C ALA A 355 -12.80 25.40 0.62
N ILE A 356 -12.21 25.20 -0.56
CA ILE A 356 -11.34 24.04 -0.82
C ILE A 356 -9.99 24.35 -0.20
N ASN A 357 -9.86 23.99 1.08
CA ASN A 357 -8.63 24.14 1.84
C ASN A 357 -8.05 22.75 2.11
N ILE A 358 -6.90 22.45 1.51
CA ILE A 358 -6.29 21.12 1.61
C ILE A 358 -5.94 20.72 3.05
N THR A 359 -5.55 21.69 3.88
CA THR A 359 -5.28 21.45 5.30
C THR A 359 -6.55 21.10 6.05
N ALA A 360 -7.69 21.71 5.71
CA ALA A 360 -8.98 21.37 6.30
C ALA A 360 -9.42 19.96 5.86
N LEU A 361 -9.36 19.66 4.56
CA LEU A 361 -9.76 18.36 4.00
C LEU A 361 -8.91 17.20 4.55
N LYS A 362 -7.59 17.40 4.67
CA LYS A 362 -6.67 16.40 5.24
C LYS A 362 -6.96 16.11 6.73
N ASN A 363 -7.51 17.07 7.45
CA ASN A 363 -7.81 16.95 8.88
C ASN A 363 -9.29 16.67 9.16
N ASP A 364 -10.12 16.47 8.13
CA ASP A 364 -11.53 16.14 8.28
C ASP A 364 -11.70 14.68 8.69
N THR A 365 -11.89 14.47 10.00
CA THR A 365 -12.08 13.14 10.62
C THR A 365 -13.54 12.72 10.70
N TYR A 366 -14.45 13.46 10.04
CA TYR A 366 -15.88 13.16 10.01
C TYR A 366 -16.19 11.92 9.15
N SER A 367 -17.11 11.08 9.61
CA SER A 367 -17.44 9.81 8.96
C SER A 367 -18.92 9.72 8.59
N GLU A 368 -19.21 9.90 7.30
CA GLU A 368 -20.54 9.66 6.70
C GLU A 368 -21.03 8.20 6.93
N TRP A 369 -20.08 7.26 7.04
CA TRP A 369 -20.41 5.88 7.43
C TRP A 369 -20.95 5.80 8.86
N ALA A 370 -20.33 6.49 9.80
CA ALA A 370 -20.72 6.42 11.19
C ALA A 370 -22.08 7.12 11.37
N GLU A 371 -22.26 8.28 10.74
CA GLU A 371 -23.54 8.99 10.72
C GLU A 371 -24.69 8.12 10.18
N SER A 372 -24.45 7.37 9.09
CA SER A 372 -25.49 6.52 8.49
C SER A 372 -25.83 5.26 9.30
N VAL A 373 -24.93 4.78 10.17
CA VAL A 373 -25.08 3.49 10.84
C VAL A 373 -25.42 3.61 12.32
N VAL A 374 -24.82 4.57 13.03
CA VAL A 374 -24.96 4.70 14.49
C VAL A 374 -26.42 4.88 14.94
N PRO A 375 -27.27 5.71 14.30
CA PRO A 375 -28.66 5.89 14.74
C PRO A 375 -29.48 4.59 14.70
N GLU A 376 -29.31 3.77 13.67
CA GLU A 376 -29.99 2.48 13.53
C GLU A 376 -29.51 1.51 14.62
N LEU A 377 -28.20 1.40 14.80
CA LEU A 377 -27.60 0.57 15.85
C LEU A 377 -28.04 0.97 17.26
N LEU A 378 -28.14 2.27 17.55
CA LEU A 378 -28.63 2.77 18.84
C LEU A 378 -30.11 2.46 19.07
N THR A 379 -30.90 2.36 18.00
CA THR A 379 -32.31 1.95 18.09
C THR A 379 -32.41 0.49 18.50
N VAL A 380 -31.57 -0.38 17.93
CA VAL A 380 -31.52 -1.82 18.27
C VAL A 380 -30.94 -2.06 19.66
N ALA A 381 -29.94 -1.27 20.08
CA ALA A 381 -29.28 -1.40 21.38
C ALA A 381 -30.22 -1.12 22.57
N GLY A 382 -31.34 -0.45 22.34
CA GLY A 382 -32.39 -0.21 23.33
C GLY A 382 -32.09 0.90 24.35
N SER A 383 -33.02 1.08 25.29
CA SER A 383 -32.90 2.03 26.41
C SER A 383 -32.24 1.39 27.64
N ARG A 384 -31.94 2.21 28.65
CA ARG A 384 -31.25 1.87 29.92
C ARG A 384 -31.43 0.41 30.35
N THR A 385 -30.31 -0.28 30.46
CA THR A 385 -30.24 -1.71 30.77
C THR A 385 -30.00 -1.99 32.26
N GLY A 386 -29.67 -0.95 33.05
CA GLY A 386 -29.26 -1.08 34.46
C GLY A 386 -27.77 -1.44 34.63
N ASP A 387 -27.08 -1.73 33.53
CA ASP A 387 -25.62 -1.83 33.46
C ASP A 387 -25.03 -0.44 33.23
N THR A 388 -24.33 0.08 34.23
CA THR A 388 -23.79 1.44 34.21
C THR A 388 -22.77 1.65 33.09
N GLU A 389 -21.91 0.66 32.84
CA GLU A 389 -20.88 0.75 31.79
C GLU A 389 -21.54 0.78 30.40
N TYR A 390 -22.52 -0.08 30.18
CA TYR A 390 -23.29 -0.10 28.94
C TYR A 390 -24.06 1.20 28.72
N ASP A 391 -24.76 1.68 29.74
CA ASP A 391 -25.60 2.87 29.65
C ASP A 391 -24.76 4.15 29.44
N GLU A 392 -23.54 4.22 30.01
CA GLU A 392 -22.57 5.30 29.77
C GLU A 392 -22.04 5.27 28.33
N ALA A 393 -21.67 4.09 27.81
CA ALA A 393 -21.20 3.94 26.44
C ALA A 393 -22.26 4.39 25.42
N ILE A 394 -23.53 4.05 25.65
CA ILE A 394 -24.65 4.52 24.83
C ILE A 394 -24.80 6.04 24.89
N GLN A 395 -24.53 6.68 26.04
CA GLN A 395 -24.55 8.15 26.13
C GLN A 395 -23.43 8.80 25.33
N TYR A 396 -22.21 8.26 25.37
CA TYR A 396 -21.12 8.74 24.51
C TYR A 396 -21.50 8.67 23.03
N LEU A 397 -22.07 7.55 22.58
CA LEU A 397 -22.49 7.36 21.19
C LEU A 397 -23.63 8.30 20.77
N ARG A 398 -24.59 8.58 21.66
CA ARG A 398 -25.70 9.50 21.37
C ARG A 398 -25.27 10.96 21.24
N ASN A 399 -24.24 11.35 21.98
CA ASN A 399 -23.70 12.73 21.97
C ASN A 399 -22.55 12.90 20.96
N TRP A 400 -22.22 11.86 20.20
CA TRP A 400 -21.11 11.88 19.27
C TRP A 400 -21.45 12.65 18.00
N ASP A 401 -20.49 13.42 17.51
CA ASP A 401 -20.52 14.16 16.25
C ASP A 401 -20.03 13.32 15.06
N TYR A 402 -19.91 12.00 15.21
CA TYR A 402 -19.41 11.08 14.19
C TYR A 402 -17.97 11.34 13.72
N SER A 403 -17.21 12.15 14.47
CA SER A 403 -15.82 12.49 14.18
C SER A 403 -14.83 11.58 14.91
N TYR A 404 -13.90 10.99 14.16
CA TYR A 404 -12.76 10.21 14.66
C TYR A 404 -11.58 11.10 15.05
N SER A 405 -11.85 12.16 15.80
CA SER A 405 -10.82 13.01 16.38
C SER A 405 -9.99 12.23 17.41
N ALA A 406 -8.75 12.68 17.67
CA ALA A 406 -7.84 12.04 18.63
C ALA A 406 -8.48 11.80 20.01
N SER A 407 -9.31 12.73 20.49
CA SER A 407 -10.00 12.66 21.77
C SER A 407 -11.31 11.87 21.76
N SER A 408 -11.74 11.34 20.61
CA SER A 408 -13.05 10.71 20.46
C SER A 408 -13.14 9.39 21.25
N ILE A 409 -13.95 9.36 22.30
CA ILE A 409 -14.28 8.14 23.07
C ILE A 409 -15.33 7.33 22.30
N ALA A 410 -16.36 7.99 21.80
CA ALA A 410 -17.44 7.38 21.05
C ALA A 410 -16.94 6.70 19.75
N GLY A 411 -15.97 7.30 19.05
CA GLY A 411 -15.35 6.68 17.88
C GLY A 411 -14.68 5.34 18.21
N ALA A 412 -13.98 5.25 19.35
CA ALA A 412 -13.37 4.01 19.80
C ALA A 412 -14.40 2.94 20.19
N ILE A 413 -15.47 3.34 20.87
CA ILE A 413 -16.58 2.44 21.23
C ILE A 413 -17.26 1.92 19.97
N PHE A 414 -17.62 2.81 19.03
CA PHE A 414 -18.34 2.44 17.82
C PHE A 414 -17.51 1.54 16.89
N ASP A 415 -16.25 1.88 16.63
CA ASP A 415 -15.38 1.06 15.77
C ASP A 415 -15.12 -0.33 16.37
N SER A 416 -14.93 -0.42 17.70
CA SER A 416 -14.83 -1.69 18.40
C SER A 416 -16.13 -2.49 18.30
N TRP A 417 -17.29 -1.84 18.45
CA TRP A 417 -18.60 -2.45 18.30
C TRP A 417 -18.84 -2.98 16.88
N ALA A 418 -18.64 -2.16 15.86
CA ALA A 418 -18.76 -2.56 14.46
C ALA A 418 -17.84 -3.74 14.12
N THR A 419 -16.63 -3.75 14.67
CA THR A 419 -15.69 -4.88 14.52
C THR A 419 -16.22 -6.16 15.16
N GLN A 420 -16.84 -6.09 16.35
CA GLN A 420 -17.44 -7.27 16.98
C GLN A 420 -18.65 -7.78 16.22
N VAL A 421 -19.45 -6.89 15.62
CA VAL A 421 -20.55 -7.28 14.72
C VAL A 421 -19.98 -8.04 13.52
N TRP A 422 -18.93 -7.53 12.89
CA TRP A 422 -18.27 -8.21 11.76
C TRP A 422 -17.67 -9.56 12.15
N LEU A 423 -16.98 -9.66 13.28
CA LEU A 423 -16.42 -10.94 13.76
C LEU A 423 -17.49 -12.00 14.02
N THR A 424 -18.69 -11.58 14.40
CA THR A 424 -19.81 -12.49 14.72
C THR A 424 -20.60 -12.88 13.48
N THR A 425 -20.80 -11.95 12.54
CA THR A 425 -21.74 -12.11 11.41
C THR A 425 -21.06 -12.27 10.06
N GLY A 426 -19.77 -11.92 9.95
CA GLY A 426 -19.06 -11.76 8.69
C GLY A 426 -19.43 -10.48 7.92
N LEU A 427 -20.39 -9.68 8.41
CA LEU A 427 -20.94 -8.51 7.73
C LEU A 427 -20.57 -7.23 8.49
N MET A 428 -20.00 -6.27 7.78
CA MET A 428 -19.69 -4.95 8.32
C MET A 428 -20.92 -4.04 8.21
N PRO A 429 -21.44 -3.48 9.32
CA PRO A 429 -22.65 -2.66 9.32
C PRO A 429 -22.61 -1.51 8.33
N GLY A 430 -23.66 -1.37 7.52
CA GLY A 430 -23.77 -0.36 6.47
C GLY A 430 -22.90 -0.63 5.25
N LEU A 431 -21.71 -1.22 5.41
CA LEU A 431 -20.77 -1.55 4.34
C LEU A 431 -21.24 -2.71 3.46
N ASP A 432 -21.53 -3.87 4.07
CA ASP A 432 -21.90 -5.12 3.36
C ASP A 432 -23.43 -5.32 3.29
N SER A 433 -24.21 -4.80 4.24
CA SER A 433 -25.69 -4.81 4.24
C SER A 433 -26.25 -3.70 5.15
N THR A 434 -27.39 -3.12 4.75
CA THR A 434 -28.25 -2.23 5.57
C THR A 434 -29.52 -2.93 6.03
N SER A 435 -29.73 -4.19 5.64
CA SER A 435 -30.98 -4.93 5.86
C SER A 435 -30.75 -6.02 6.90
N GLY A 436 -31.48 -5.98 8.01
CA GLY A 436 -31.52 -7.07 8.98
C GLY A 436 -30.29 -7.16 9.88
N LEU A 437 -29.88 -6.04 10.51
CA LEU A 437 -29.08 -6.11 11.73
C LEU A 437 -29.97 -6.72 12.84
N ASP A 438 -30.17 -8.03 12.79
CA ASP A 438 -30.98 -8.75 13.76
C ASP A 438 -30.46 -8.44 15.16
N SER A 439 -31.39 -8.18 16.08
CA SER A 439 -31.15 -7.96 17.52
C SER A 439 -30.25 -9.01 18.18
N LEU A 440 -30.07 -10.18 17.54
CA LEU A 440 -29.30 -11.32 18.05
C LEU A 440 -27.78 -11.10 18.06
N GLY A 441 -27.23 -10.21 17.24
CA GLY A 441 -25.78 -9.99 17.14
C GLY A 441 -25.27 -8.67 17.74
N THR A 442 -26.08 -7.62 17.73
CA THR A 442 -25.62 -6.23 17.99
C THR A 442 -25.43 -5.92 19.47
N VAL A 443 -26.37 -6.27 20.35
CA VAL A 443 -26.23 -6.02 21.80
C VAL A 443 -25.09 -6.86 22.42
N PRO A 444 -24.99 -8.18 22.14
CA PRO A 444 -23.85 -8.97 22.61
C PRO A 444 -22.50 -8.47 22.05
N ALA A 445 -22.47 -8.00 20.80
CA ALA A 445 -21.27 -7.41 20.21
C ALA A 445 -20.85 -6.12 20.92
N LEU A 446 -21.79 -5.25 21.31
CA LEU A 446 -21.46 -4.06 22.09
C LEU A 446 -20.87 -4.44 23.46
N ARG A 447 -21.48 -5.37 24.18
CA ARG A 447 -20.92 -5.86 25.46
C ARG A 447 -19.51 -6.42 25.28
N SER A 448 -19.28 -7.19 24.23
CA SER A 448 -17.96 -7.74 23.90
C SER A 448 -16.93 -6.65 23.55
N ALA A 449 -17.37 -5.58 22.89
CA ALA A 449 -16.55 -4.43 22.57
C ALA A 449 -16.15 -3.65 23.83
N LEU A 450 -17.09 -3.41 24.76
CA LEU A 450 -16.82 -2.77 26.05
C LEU A 450 -15.88 -3.62 26.91
N ASP A 451 -16.10 -4.93 26.98
CA ASP A 451 -15.22 -5.87 27.68
C ASP A 451 -13.79 -5.87 27.12
N ARG A 452 -13.63 -5.70 25.81
CA ARG A 452 -12.32 -5.58 25.17
C ARG A 452 -11.65 -4.27 25.56
N LEU A 453 -12.36 -3.14 25.47
CA LEU A 453 -11.82 -1.82 25.81
C LEU A 453 -11.47 -1.75 27.30
N ARG A 454 -12.34 -2.25 28.18
CA ARG A 454 -12.11 -2.35 29.62
C ARG A 454 -10.86 -3.16 29.96
N ARG A 455 -10.69 -4.33 29.34
CA ARG A 455 -9.49 -5.17 29.56
C ARG A 455 -8.20 -4.52 29.09
N ALA A 456 -8.25 -3.75 28.00
CA ALA A 456 -7.07 -3.12 27.42
C ALA A 456 -6.70 -1.79 28.08
N TYR A 457 -7.69 -0.99 28.51
CA TYR A 457 -7.49 0.41 28.91
C TYR A 457 -8.03 0.76 30.29
N GLY A 458 -8.63 -0.19 31.00
CA GLY A 458 -9.26 0.01 32.31
C GLY A 458 -10.75 0.35 32.22
N SER A 459 -11.44 0.35 33.37
CA SER A 459 -12.89 0.58 33.48
C SER A 459 -13.33 2.04 33.35
N ASP A 460 -12.39 2.99 33.38
CA ASP A 460 -12.69 4.40 33.15
C ASP A 460 -12.80 4.66 31.63
N GLN A 461 -14.03 4.87 31.14
CA GLN A 461 -14.27 5.07 29.71
C GLN A 461 -13.62 6.33 29.16
N SER A 462 -13.31 7.33 30.00
CA SER A 462 -12.60 8.53 29.57
C SER A 462 -11.17 8.25 29.08
N ALA A 463 -10.63 7.08 29.45
CA ALA A 463 -9.35 6.56 28.99
C ALA A 463 -9.41 5.97 27.57
N TRP A 464 -10.60 5.63 27.05
CA TRP A 464 -10.82 4.97 25.76
C TRP A 464 -10.79 5.95 24.59
N ARG A 465 -9.88 6.93 24.61
CA ARG A 465 -9.72 7.92 23.54
C ARG A 465 -9.17 7.28 22.27
N TRP A 466 -9.68 7.70 21.11
CA TRP A 466 -9.26 7.22 19.80
C TRP A 466 -7.73 7.18 19.63
N GLU A 467 -7.02 8.24 20.05
CA GLU A 467 -5.56 8.32 19.96
C GLU A 467 -4.81 7.22 20.71
N ARG A 468 -5.44 6.61 21.73
CA ARG A 468 -4.90 5.51 22.53
C ARG A 468 -5.40 4.15 22.05
N VAL A 469 -6.65 4.08 21.60
CA VAL A 469 -7.27 2.85 21.14
C VAL A 469 -6.75 2.47 19.76
N GLN A 470 -6.58 3.46 18.89
CA GLN A 470 -6.12 3.31 17.52
C GLN A 470 -4.76 3.95 17.30
N MET A 471 -3.76 3.48 18.04
CA MET A 471 -2.42 3.98 17.82
C MET A 471 -1.88 3.56 16.45
N ASN A 472 -1.21 4.48 15.78
CA ASN A 472 -0.52 4.26 14.51
C ASN A 472 0.82 3.58 14.79
N GLN A 473 0.85 2.25 14.67
CA GLN A 473 2.06 1.45 14.82
C GLN A 473 2.79 1.34 13.48
N ARG A 474 4.09 1.65 13.49
CA ARG A 474 5.01 1.53 12.36
C ARG A 474 6.07 0.50 12.72
N ASN A 475 6.34 -0.42 11.80
CA ASN A 475 7.29 -1.51 11.96
C ASN A 475 8.55 -1.21 11.14
N TRP A 476 9.71 -1.49 11.71
CA TRP A 476 10.92 -1.60 10.91
C TRP A 476 11.02 -3.01 10.32
N PRO A 477 11.57 -3.19 9.09
CA PRO A 477 11.78 -4.51 8.54
C PRO A 477 12.45 -5.46 9.54
N LEU A 478 12.04 -6.72 9.53
CA LEU A 478 12.54 -7.80 10.38
C LEU A 478 12.11 -7.78 11.86
N TRP A 479 11.46 -6.72 12.37
CA TRP A 479 11.09 -6.64 13.80
C TRP A 479 10.38 -7.91 14.30
N GLN A 480 9.35 -8.36 13.60
CA GLN A 480 8.53 -9.49 14.06
C GLN A 480 9.31 -10.83 14.09
N MET A 481 10.24 -11.04 13.16
CA MET A 481 11.09 -12.25 13.13
C MET A 481 12.19 -12.16 14.19
N ILE A 482 12.77 -10.96 14.35
CA ILE A 482 13.79 -10.66 15.36
C ILE A 482 13.24 -10.83 16.78
N GLU A 483 12.02 -10.35 17.05
CA GLU A 483 11.36 -10.42 18.35
C GLU A 483 11.18 -11.88 18.81
N ARG A 484 10.75 -12.75 17.88
CA ARG A 484 10.57 -14.18 18.08
C ARG A 484 11.89 -14.91 18.38
N ARG A 485 13.04 -14.40 17.91
CA ARG A 485 14.38 -14.98 18.12
C ARG A 485 15.11 -14.53 19.40
N SER A 486 14.44 -13.83 20.32
CA SER A 486 14.91 -13.60 21.71
C SER A 486 16.26 -12.86 21.88
N ASN A 487 16.71 -12.05 20.92
CA ASN A 487 17.90 -11.22 21.13
C ASN A 487 17.54 -9.83 21.68
N SER A 488 18.02 -9.52 22.90
CA SER A 488 17.71 -8.29 23.64
C SER A 488 18.09 -6.99 22.91
N MET A 489 19.17 -7.00 22.13
CA MET A 489 19.65 -5.84 21.36
C MET A 489 18.72 -5.49 20.20
N ALA A 490 18.09 -6.52 19.64
CA ALA A 490 17.25 -6.39 18.47
C ALA A 490 15.81 -5.97 18.89
N ARG A 491 15.42 -6.28 20.14
CA ARG A 491 14.22 -5.76 20.82
C ARG A 491 14.23 -4.25 21.12
N SER A 492 15.40 -3.59 21.14
CA SER A 492 15.46 -2.14 21.38
C SER A 492 15.74 -1.32 20.12
N ARG A 493 16.56 -1.85 19.18
CA ARG A 493 17.00 -1.09 18.00
C ARG A 493 16.00 -1.05 16.85
N PHE A 494 15.16 -2.07 16.73
CA PHE A 494 14.17 -2.24 15.66
C PHE A 494 12.72 -2.18 16.16
N ALA A 495 12.52 -1.74 17.40
CA ALA A 495 11.21 -1.69 18.03
C ALA A 495 10.19 -0.90 17.18
N PRO A 496 8.91 -1.30 17.17
CA PRO A 496 7.88 -0.56 16.47
C PRO A 496 7.77 0.83 17.04
N VAL A 497 7.51 1.80 16.18
CA VAL A 497 7.24 3.17 16.59
C VAL A 497 5.74 3.36 16.62
N THR A 498 5.26 3.92 17.72
CA THR A 498 3.85 4.16 17.93
C THR A 498 3.60 5.66 17.96
N THR A 499 2.65 6.11 17.13
CA THR A 499 2.17 7.50 17.10
C THR A 499 0.69 7.53 17.41
N ILE A 500 0.18 8.70 17.79
CA ILE A 500 -1.24 8.88 18.07
C ILE A 500 -2.07 8.67 16.79
N GLY A 501 -3.26 8.10 16.96
CA GLY A 501 -4.25 7.91 15.89
C GLY A 501 -5.20 9.09 15.72
N SER A 502 -5.59 9.35 14.49
CA SER A 502 -6.70 10.22 14.11
C SER A 502 -7.29 9.78 12.78
N GLY A 503 -8.57 10.08 12.55
CA GLY A 503 -9.26 9.70 11.33
C GLY A 503 -9.57 8.21 11.26
N HIS A 504 -10.23 7.81 10.18
CA HIS A 504 -10.74 6.47 9.94
C HIS A 504 -10.79 6.20 8.42
N PRO A 505 -10.83 4.94 7.95
CA PRO A 505 -10.96 4.65 6.52
C PRO A 505 -12.15 5.29 5.79
N SER A 506 -13.22 5.59 6.53
CA SER A 506 -14.43 6.25 6.01
C SER A 506 -14.38 7.78 5.97
N SER A 507 -13.34 8.42 6.52
CA SER A 507 -13.18 9.88 6.55
C SER A 507 -12.16 10.37 5.51
N LEU A 508 -12.18 11.66 5.17
CA LEU A 508 -11.19 12.26 4.28
C LEU A 508 -9.78 12.24 4.90
N ALA A 509 -9.70 12.51 6.20
CA ALA A 509 -8.53 12.22 7.02
C ALA A 509 -8.40 10.70 7.19
N TRP A 510 -7.58 10.07 6.34
CA TRP A 510 -7.33 8.63 6.42
C TRP A 510 -6.71 8.24 7.76
N GLY A 511 -7.23 7.17 8.37
CA GLY A 511 -6.74 6.63 9.61
C GLY A 511 -7.02 5.13 9.77
N ALA A 512 -6.96 4.68 11.02
CA ALA A 512 -7.07 3.30 11.46
C ALA A 512 -8.49 2.81 11.65
N THR A 513 -8.64 1.49 11.64
CA THR A 513 -9.83 0.79 12.16
C THR A 513 -9.39 -0.44 12.96
N SER A 514 -10.17 -0.81 13.97
CA SER A 514 -10.02 -2.07 14.71
C SER A 514 -10.17 -3.29 13.80
N ASN A 515 -10.88 -3.16 12.68
CA ASN A 515 -11.06 -4.24 11.73
C ASN A 515 -9.89 -4.31 10.75
N VAL A 516 -8.82 -4.98 11.18
CA VAL A 516 -7.58 -5.14 10.41
C VAL A 516 -7.76 -5.80 9.04
N ALA A 517 -8.80 -6.62 8.84
CA ALA A 517 -9.11 -7.23 7.55
C ALA A 517 -9.68 -6.19 6.55
N ARG A 518 -10.27 -5.10 7.06
CA ARG A 518 -10.87 -4.01 6.29
C ARG A 518 -10.00 -2.75 6.24
N GLY A 519 -8.84 -2.78 6.90
CA GLY A 519 -7.86 -1.71 6.87
C GLY A 519 -6.93 -1.77 8.08
N ARG A 520 -5.70 -2.24 7.89
CA ARG A 520 -4.62 -1.87 8.81
C ARG A 520 -4.18 -0.45 8.44
N PRO A 521 -3.74 0.39 9.40
CA PRO A 521 -3.48 1.79 9.13
C PRO A 521 -2.00 1.99 9.04
N PRO A 522 -1.44 2.09 7.82
CA PRO A 522 -0.13 2.66 7.90
C PRO A 522 0.46 3.30 6.64
N GLY A 523 1.50 4.10 6.88
CA GLY A 523 2.40 4.75 5.92
C GLY A 523 1.68 5.32 4.73
N LYS A 524 1.36 6.61 4.74
CA LYS A 524 0.77 7.26 3.56
C LYS A 524 1.73 8.27 2.98
N TRP A 525 1.71 8.35 1.66
CA TRP A 525 2.21 9.47 0.90
C TRP A 525 1.00 10.22 0.35
N GLU A 526 0.89 11.50 0.72
CA GLU A 526 -0.21 12.37 0.29
C GLU A 526 0.36 13.55 -0.45
N SER A 527 -0.28 13.95 -1.55
CA SER A 527 0.09 15.19 -2.25
C SER A 527 -1.12 15.90 -2.78
N TRP A 528 -0.89 17.16 -3.14
CA TRP A 528 -1.89 18.01 -3.73
C TRP A 528 -1.29 18.96 -4.74
N ILE A 529 -2.13 19.33 -5.71
CA ILE A 529 -1.80 20.24 -6.79
C ILE A 529 -2.96 21.22 -6.96
N THR A 530 -2.61 22.47 -7.26
CA THR A 530 -3.56 23.48 -7.72
C THR A 530 -3.14 23.96 -9.11
N THR A 531 -4.14 24.24 -9.95
CA THR A 531 -3.93 24.80 -11.29
C THR A 531 -3.70 26.31 -11.29
N GLU A 532 -3.92 26.98 -10.16
CA GLU A 532 -3.71 28.42 -10.01
C GLU A 532 -2.25 28.82 -10.26
N ASP A 533 -1.31 28.12 -9.63
CA ASP A 533 0.14 28.34 -9.76
C ASP A 533 0.88 27.11 -10.30
N TRP A 534 0.16 26.01 -10.59
CA TRP A 534 0.72 24.72 -10.96
C TRP A 534 1.71 24.16 -9.93
N SER A 535 1.53 24.48 -8.66
CA SER A 535 2.38 23.99 -7.58
C SER A 535 2.06 22.54 -7.21
N TRP A 536 3.11 21.79 -6.88
CA TRP A 536 3.01 20.46 -6.28
C TRP A 536 3.57 20.48 -4.87
N SER A 537 2.79 19.98 -3.93
CA SER A 537 3.17 19.86 -2.53
C SER A 537 2.78 18.48 -2.03
N TYR A 538 3.57 17.94 -1.10
CA TYR A 538 3.34 16.60 -0.57
C TYR A 538 3.75 16.49 0.90
N THR A 539 3.22 15.45 1.56
CA THR A 539 3.57 15.03 2.90
C THR A 539 3.67 13.51 2.94
N SER A 540 4.65 12.97 3.67
CA SER A 540 4.76 11.53 3.88
C SER A 540 4.92 11.19 5.36
N ASP A 541 4.07 10.28 5.84
CA ASP A 541 4.11 9.78 7.23
C ASP A 541 5.20 8.70 7.42
N THR A 542 5.95 8.41 6.37
CA THR A 542 7.03 7.42 6.35
C THR A 542 8.32 7.99 6.94
N ASN A 543 8.50 9.30 6.95
CA ASN A 543 9.66 9.96 7.56
C ASN A 543 9.33 10.43 8.99
N LEU A 544 9.33 9.49 9.94
CA LEU A 544 9.37 9.83 11.36
C LEU A 544 10.73 10.45 11.71
N ASP A 545 10.91 11.73 11.35
CA ASP A 545 12.11 12.55 11.53
C ASP A 545 12.57 12.66 12.99
N ASN A 546 11.70 12.30 13.96
CA ASN A 546 11.96 12.45 15.39
C ASN A 546 12.82 11.34 16.04
N PHE A 547 13.07 10.21 15.37
CA PHE A 547 13.88 9.11 15.94
C PHE A 547 15.37 9.12 15.55
N SER A 548 15.78 10.05 14.68
CA SER A 548 17.19 10.37 14.41
C SER A 548 17.97 10.74 15.69
N ARG A 549 17.29 11.10 16.79
CA ARG A 549 17.94 11.38 18.09
C ARG A 549 18.51 10.15 18.81
N PHE A 550 18.09 8.93 18.44
CA PHE A 550 18.65 7.69 19.01
C PHE A 550 19.61 6.94 18.07
N ARG A 551 19.69 7.34 16.78
CA ARG A 551 20.70 6.83 15.85
C ARG A 551 21.71 7.94 15.57
N ARG A 552 22.92 7.85 16.14
CA ARG A 552 24.07 8.67 15.73
C ARG A 552 24.42 8.41 14.27
N THR A 553 23.72 9.06 13.34
CA THR A 553 24.10 9.24 11.94
C THR A 553 23.56 10.59 11.50
N ASP A 554 24.46 11.57 11.36
CA ASP A 554 24.19 12.96 10.97
C ASP A 554 23.79 13.09 9.49
N ALA A 555 22.60 12.61 9.12
CA ALA A 555 22.03 12.89 7.81
C ALA A 555 20.56 13.31 7.96
N PRO A 556 20.17 14.55 7.60
CA PRO A 556 18.76 14.91 7.48
C PRO A 556 18.15 14.15 6.28
N LEU A 557 17.06 13.43 6.51
CA LEU A 557 16.41 12.60 5.49
C LEU A 557 14.90 12.87 5.42
N SER A 558 14.53 13.97 4.75
CA SER A 558 13.17 14.16 4.19
C SER A 558 13.08 15.29 3.14
N THR A 559 14.15 15.57 2.38
CA THR A 559 14.07 16.44 1.19
C THR A 559 13.95 15.62 -0.08
N ALA A 560 13.06 16.05 -1.00
CA ALA A 560 12.98 15.55 -2.37
C ALA A 560 14.39 15.39 -2.95
N LEU A 561 14.67 14.22 -3.55
CA LEU A 561 15.98 14.01 -4.16
C LEU A 561 16.02 14.76 -5.48
N THR A 562 16.94 15.73 -5.59
CA THR A 562 17.18 16.44 -6.84
C THR A 562 18.25 15.71 -7.64
N VAL A 563 17.86 15.20 -8.82
CA VAL A 563 18.78 14.73 -9.86
C VAL A 563 18.92 15.85 -10.89
N THR A 564 20.11 16.45 -10.96
CA THR A 564 20.46 17.41 -12.00
C THR A 564 21.40 16.74 -12.97
N LEU A 565 20.98 16.60 -14.23
CA LEU A 565 21.90 16.24 -15.30
C LEU A 565 22.61 17.51 -15.76
N PRO A 566 23.95 17.52 -15.87
CA PRO A 566 24.66 18.71 -16.32
C PRO A 566 24.33 18.99 -17.79
N ASP A 567 23.82 20.19 -18.07
CA ASP A 567 24.29 20.92 -19.23
C ASP A 567 25.72 21.38 -18.90
N ALA A 568 26.64 21.38 -19.87
CA ALA A 568 28.02 21.76 -19.62
C ALA A 568 28.10 23.17 -18.96
N SER A 569 28.30 23.21 -17.63
CA SER A 569 28.82 24.29 -16.74
C SER A 569 28.01 24.60 -15.45
N LEU A 570 28.69 24.29 -14.33
CA LEU A 570 28.80 24.96 -13.01
C LEU A 570 27.63 25.02 -11.98
N VAL A 571 27.77 24.15 -10.96
CA VAL A 571 27.92 24.39 -9.50
C VAL A 571 27.16 25.55 -8.83
N ASP A 572 26.22 25.21 -7.94
CA ASP A 572 26.22 25.70 -6.53
C ASP A 572 25.49 24.71 -5.60
N GLY A 573 26.00 24.56 -4.38
CA GLY A 573 25.70 23.45 -3.47
C GLY A 573 24.53 23.70 -2.52
N ARG A 574 23.45 22.93 -2.68
CA ARG A 574 22.52 22.50 -1.61
C ARG A 574 21.89 21.15 -1.98
N ASN A 575 22.02 20.12 -1.14
CA ASN A 575 21.35 18.81 -1.17
C ASN A 575 21.09 18.12 -2.54
N SER A 576 21.87 18.44 -3.57
CA SER A 576 21.81 17.85 -4.91
C SER A 576 22.80 16.69 -5.01
N THR A 577 22.35 15.51 -5.43
CA THR A 577 23.28 14.45 -5.86
C THR A 577 23.78 14.79 -7.26
N MET A 578 24.91 15.52 -7.36
CA MET A 578 25.60 15.73 -8.64
C MET A 578 26.23 14.42 -9.07
N LEU A 579 25.78 13.86 -10.19
CA LEU A 579 26.40 12.71 -10.83
C LEU A 579 27.25 13.19 -12.00
N VAL A 580 28.57 13.03 -11.87
CA VAL A 580 29.50 13.17 -12.98
C VAL A 580 29.55 11.82 -13.70
N PRO A 581 29.40 11.75 -15.03
CA PRO A 581 29.49 10.49 -15.77
C PRO A 581 30.83 9.80 -15.52
N ALA A 582 30.82 8.48 -15.31
CA ALA A 582 32.03 7.68 -15.40
C ALA A 582 32.45 7.64 -16.88
N SER A 583 33.62 8.23 -17.17
CA SER A 583 34.27 8.26 -18.49
C SER A 583 34.71 6.88 -18.95
#